data_AF-A0A8D8F274-F1
#
_entry.id   AF-A0A8D8F274-F1
#
_cell.length_a   1.000
_cell.length_b   1.000
_cell.length_c   1.000
_cell.angle_alpha   90.00
_cell.angle_beta   90.00
_cell.angle_gamma   90.00
#
_symmetry.space_group_name_H-M   'P 1'
#
loop_
_entity.id
_entity.type
_entity.pdbx_description
1 polymer ?
#
loop_
_entity_poly.entity_id
_entity_poly.type
_entity_poly.pdbx_seq_one_letter_code
_entity_poly.pdbx_strand_id
1 'polypeptide(L)'
;MAGLGAAKALRTSGKTFALLEAQSIPGGRISTVPMKAQAGVEREGARIDAGAQWLHGRQNDLHGIAVENDLLREELSEEGLGDYLRDDRYRIDDFLVQKVDFLVGQILEECEGFAKK
;
A
#
# COMPACT_ATOMS: atom_id res chain seq x y z
N MET A 1 0.07 -11.95 -6.09
CA MET A 1 1.38 -11.67 -6.74
C MET A 1 2.34 -12.85 -6.78
N ALA A 2 2.66 -13.53 -5.67
CA ALA A 2 3.68 -14.59 -5.67
C ALA A 2 3.50 -15.67 -6.76
N GLY A 3 2.27 -16.18 -6.95
CA GLY A 3 1.98 -17.17 -8.01
C GLY A 3 2.24 -16.66 -9.43
N LEU A 4 1.88 -15.42 -9.74
CA LEU A 4 2.17 -14.80 -11.04
C LEU A 4 3.67 -14.57 -11.25
N GLY A 5 4.40 -14.18 -10.19
CA GLY A 5 5.86 -14.07 -10.23
C GLY A 5 6.54 -15.41 -10.52
N ALA A 6 6.13 -16.47 -9.82
CA ALA A 6 6.62 -17.82 -10.07
C ALA A 6 6.28 -18.30 -11.49
N ALA A 7 5.05 -18.05 -11.97
CA ALA A 7 4.63 -18.38 -13.32
C ALA A 7 5.47 -17.65 -14.38
N LYS A 8 5.80 -16.37 -14.18
CA LYS A 8 6.71 -15.63 -15.08
C LYS A 8 8.07 -16.32 -15.17
N ALA A 9 8.66 -16.71 -14.04
CA ALA A 9 9.95 -17.39 -14.00
C ALA A 9 9.90 -18.78 -14.68
N LEU A 10 8.88 -19.59 -14.37
CA LEU A 10 8.68 -20.90 -14.98
C LEU A 10 8.48 -20.81 -16.49
N ARG A 11 7.69 -19.83 -16.96
CA ARG A 11 7.49 -19.56 -18.38
C ARG A 11 8.80 -19.23 -19.09
N THR A 12 9.63 -18.36 -18.52
CA THR A 12 10.95 -18.01 -19.09
C THR A 12 11.89 -19.21 -19.15
N SER A 13 11.79 -20.15 -18.20
CA SER A 13 12.57 -21.40 -18.21
C SER A 13 12.04 -22.48 -19.18
N GLY A 14 11.01 -22.18 -19.97
CA GLY A 14 10.42 -23.12 -20.93
C GLY A 14 9.62 -24.26 -20.30
N LYS A 15 9.21 -24.12 -19.02
CA LYS A 15 8.41 -25.13 -18.33
C LYS A 15 6.93 -24.92 -18.60
N THR A 16 6.20 -26.03 -18.69
CA THR A 16 4.74 -26.04 -18.72
C THR A 16 4.19 -26.05 -17.29
N PHE A 17 3.11 -25.31 -17.07
CA PHE A 17 2.46 -25.20 -15.77
C PHE A 17 0.99 -24.82 -15.95
N ALA A 18 0.20 -24.98 -14.89
CA ALA A 18 -1.16 -24.45 -14.79
C ALA A 18 -1.25 -23.52 -13.58
N LEU A 19 -2.02 -22.44 -13.73
CA LEU A 19 -2.40 -21.55 -12.63
C LEU A 19 -3.86 -21.84 -12.29
N LEU A 20 -4.14 -22.12 -11.02
CA LEU A 20 -5.50 -22.29 -10.51
C LEU A 20 -5.80 -21.11 -9.59
N GLU A 21 -6.76 -20.29 -9.99
CA GLU A 21 -7.24 -19.13 -9.22
C GLU A 21 -8.70 -19.38 -8.85
N ALA A 22 -9.02 -19.22 -7.57
CA ALA A 22 -10.37 -19.42 -7.06
C ALA A 22 -11.26 -18.21 -7.36
N GLN A 23 -10.66 -17.02 -7.46
CA GLN A 23 -11.36 -15.77 -7.79
C GLN A 23 -11.56 -15.62 -9.30
N SER A 24 -12.53 -14.79 -9.71
CA SER A 24 -12.74 -14.45 -11.12
C SER A 24 -11.69 -13.48 -11.68
N ILE A 25 -10.84 -12.92 -10.83
CA ILE A 25 -9.78 -11.97 -11.17
C ILE A 25 -8.47 -12.40 -10.50
N PRO A 26 -7.33 -12.28 -11.20
CA PRO A 26 -6.03 -12.55 -10.58
C PRO A 26 -5.61 -11.39 -9.67
N GLY A 27 -4.65 -11.65 -8.78
CA GLY A 27 -4.02 -10.62 -7.93
C GLY A 27 -3.99 -11.00 -6.46
N GLY A 28 -5.04 -11.67 -5.99
CA GLY A 28 -5.24 -12.05 -4.58
C GLY A 28 -5.49 -10.82 -3.72
N ARG A 29 -4.54 -10.50 -2.82
CA ARG A 29 -4.62 -9.34 -1.91
C ARG A 29 -4.23 -7.99 -2.55
N ILE A 30 -4.09 -7.95 -3.87
CA ILE A 30 -3.94 -6.71 -4.64
C ILE A 30 -5.19 -6.58 -5.49
N SER A 31 -6.01 -5.57 -5.20
CA SER A 31 -7.31 -5.40 -5.82
C SER A 31 -7.63 -3.92 -5.96
N THR A 32 -7.82 -3.48 -7.19
CA THR A 32 -8.27 -2.14 -7.53
C THR A 32 -9.73 -2.21 -7.95
N VAL A 33 -10.60 -1.46 -7.27
CA VAL A 33 -12.04 -1.44 -7.54
C VAL A 33 -12.49 -0.04 -7.96
N PRO A 34 -13.50 0.07 -8.84
CA PRO A 34 -14.07 1.36 -9.18
C PRO A 34 -14.91 1.89 -8.02
N MET A 35 -14.68 3.14 -7.64
CA MET A 35 -15.57 3.89 -6.76
C MET A 35 -16.79 4.32 -7.59
N LYS A 36 -18.00 4.11 -7.05
CA LYS A 36 -19.23 4.59 -7.71
C LYS A 36 -19.15 6.11 -7.85
N ALA A 37 -19.44 6.62 -9.05
CA ALA A 37 -19.50 8.06 -9.27
C ALA A 37 -20.51 8.70 -8.29
N GLN A 38 -20.09 9.75 -7.59
CA GLN A 38 -21.05 10.60 -6.88
C GLN A 38 -21.90 11.35 -7.92
N ALA A 39 -23.20 11.45 -7.66
CA ALA A 39 -24.11 12.18 -8.53
C ALA A 39 -23.60 13.62 -8.72
N GLY A 40 -23.33 14.01 -9.97
CA GLY A 40 -22.86 15.36 -10.33
C GLY A 40 -21.36 15.52 -10.60
N VAL A 41 -20.56 14.45 -10.56
CA VAL A 41 -19.14 14.50 -10.94
C VAL A 41 -18.89 13.66 -12.18
N GLU A 42 -18.85 14.30 -13.36
CA GLU A 42 -18.40 13.69 -14.61
C GLU A 42 -16.87 13.57 -14.62
N ARG A 43 -16.35 12.54 -13.95
CA ARG A 43 -14.98 12.08 -14.14
C ARG A 43 -15.00 10.57 -14.33
N GLU A 44 -14.01 10.06 -15.06
CA GLU A 44 -13.70 8.63 -15.07
C GLU A 44 -13.68 8.15 -13.61
N GLY A 45 -14.51 7.14 -13.29
CA GLY A 45 -14.80 6.78 -11.90
C GLY A 45 -13.51 6.53 -11.13
N ALA A 46 -13.29 7.28 -10.05
CA ALA A 46 -12.09 7.15 -9.23
C ALA A 46 -11.87 5.68 -8.87
N ARG A 47 -10.65 5.21 -9.01
CA ARG A 47 -10.28 3.84 -8.62
C ARG A 47 -9.69 3.89 -7.22
N ILE A 48 -10.02 2.88 -6.42
CA ILE A 48 -9.47 2.70 -5.08
C ILE A 48 -8.84 1.32 -5.00
N ASP A 49 -7.70 1.24 -4.32
CA ASP A 49 -7.09 -0.04 -4.00
C ASP A 49 -7.67 -0.56 -2.68
N ALA A 50 -8.39 -1.68 -2.75
CA ALA A 50 -8.96 -2.37 -1.60
C ALA A 50 -8.00 -3.43 -1.01
N GLY A 51 -6.74 -3.42 -1.45
CA GLY A 51 -5.69 -4.35 -1.06
C GLY A 51 -4.37 -3.62 -0.82
N ALA A 52 -3.25 -4.19 -1.27
CA ALA A 52 -1.97 -3.49 -1.22
C ALA A 52 -1.98 -2.23 -2.12
N GLN A 53 -1.55 -1.09 -1.57
CA GLN A 53 -1.59 0.23 -2.24
C GLN A 53 -0.20 0.88 -2.32
N TRP A 54 0.67 0.64 -1.33
CA TRP A 54 2.00 1.24 -1.26
C TRP A 54 3.08 0.32 -1.84
N LEU A 55 3.98 0.93 -2.60
CA LEU A 55 5.24 0.33 -3.00
C LEU A 55 6.36 0.90 -2.12
N HIS A 56 6.84 0.09 -1.18
CA HIS A 56 7.95 0.48 -0.32
C HIS A 56 9.31 0.21 -0.99
N GLY A 57 10.15 1.24 -1.03
CA GLY A 57 11.50 1.17 -1.58
C GLY A 57 11.55 1.18 -3.12
N ARG A 58 12.68 1.66 -3.65
CA ARG A 58 12.90 1.81 -5.11
C ARG A 58 13.91 0.81 -5.70
N GLN A 59 14.63 0.10 -4.84
CA GLN A 59 15.68 -0.85 -5.23
C GLN A 59 15.11 -2.27 -5.34
N ASN A 60 14.09 -2.45 -6.18
CA ASN A 60 13.48 -3.76 -6.44
C ASN A 60 12.85 -3.83 -7.83
N ASP A 61 12.70 -5.05 -8.36
CA ASP A 61 12.14 -5.29 -9.70
C ASP A 61 10.69 -4.79 -9.85
N LEU A 62 9.92 -4.79 -8.76
CA LEU A 62 8.53 -4.34 -8.78
C LEU A 62 8.45 -2.83 -9.04
N HIS A 63 9.38 -2.04 -8.51
CA HIS A 63 9.52 -0.62 -8.82
C HIS A 63 9.85 -0.39 -10.28
N GLY A 64 10.78 -1.16 -10.86
CA GLY A 64 11.10 -1.06 -12.28
C GLY A 64 9.87 -1.31 -13.16
N ILE A 65 9.12 -2.39 -12.88
CA ILE A 65 7.87 -2.72 -13.57
C ILE A 65 6.84 -1.58 -13.42
N ALA A 66 6.70 -1.01 -12.22
CA ALA A 66 5.75 0.06 -11.98
C ALA A 66 6.08 1.34 -12.76
N VAL A 67 7.36 1.71 -12.84
CA VAL A 67 7.84 2.84 -13.65
C VAL A 67 7.57 2.60 -15.14
N GLU A 68 7.94 1.42 -15.65
CA GLU A 68 7.76 1.06 -17.07
C GLU A 68 6.30 1.09 -17.54
N ASN A 69 5.35 0.93 -16.61
CA ASN A 69 3.92 0.85 -16.90
C ASN A 69 3.14 2.08 -16.40
N ASP A 70 3.81 3.17 -16.02
CA ASP A 70 3.18 4.41 -15.52
C ASP A 70 2.20 4.17 -14.34
N LEU A 71 2.62 3.30 -13.40
CA LEU A 71 1.80 2.88 -12.25
C LEU A 71 2.13 3.61 -10.95
N LEU A 72 3.06 4.58 -10.99
CA LEU A 72 3.48 5.33 -9.80
C LEU A 72 2.92 6.74 -9.83
N ARG A 73 2.61 7.27 -8.65
CA ARG A 73 2.35 8.70 -8.46
C ARG A 73 3.60 9.39 -7.92
N GLU A 74 3.78 10.66 -8.29
CA GLU A 74 4.86 11.50 -7.76
C GLU A 74 4.61 11.87 -6.29
N GLU A 75 3.34 11.99 -5.92
CA GLU A 75 2.90 12.33 -4.56
C GLU A 75 3.13 11.16 -3.60
N LEU A 76 3.94 11.40 -2.57
CA LEU A 76 4.12 10.46 -1.48
C LEU A 76 2.98 10.59 -0.48
N SER A 77 2.43 9.45 -0.06
CA SER A 77 1.47 9.37 1.04
C SER A 77 2.21 8.85 2.27
N GLU A 78 2.91 9.74 2.97
CA GLU A 78 3.59 9.40 4.21
C GLU A 78 2.58 9.11 5.33
N GLU A 79 2.80 8.03 6.06
CA GLU A 79 1.97 7.66 7.20
C GLU A 79 2.16 8.65 8.35
N GLY A 80 1.09 8.91 9.11
CA GLY A 80 1.15 9.78 10.30
C GLY A 80 1.15 11.29 10.02
N LEU A 81 0.93 11.70 8.76
CA LEU A 81 0.69 13.10 8.43
C LEU A 81 -0.80 13.42 8.38
N GLY A 82 -1.18 14.60 8.86
CA GLY A 82 -2.53 15.16 8.71
C GLY A 82 -3.21 15.56 10.02
N ASP A 83 -4.52 15.80 9.92
CA ASP A 83 -5.33 16.22 11.06
C ASP A 83 -5.78 15.03 11.91
N TYR A 84 -5.47 15.10 13.21
CA TYR A 84 -5.95 14.14 14.19
C TYR A 84 -7.22 14.67 14.82
N LEU A 85 -8.33 13.97 14.57
CA LEU A 85 -9.66 14.35 15.03
C LEU A 85 -10.17 13.31 16.03
N ARG A 86 -10.79 13.80 17.10
CA ARG A 86 -11.65 12.95 17.95
C ARG A 86 -12.99 12.67 17.26
N ASP A 87 -13.74 11.74 17.83
CA ASP A 87 -15.10 11.38 17.43
C ASP A 87 -16.08 12.58 17.46
N ASP A 88 -15.86 13.54 18.35
CA ASP A 88 -16.57 14.82 18.44
C ASP A 88 -16.07 15.90 17.46
N ARG A 89 -15.17 15.54 16.53
CA ARG A 89 -14.50 16.42 15.55
C ARG A 89 -13.57 17.46 16.17
N TYR A 90 -13.25 17.34 17.45
CA TYR A 90 -12.21 18.19 18.05
C TYR A 90 -10.86 17.85 17.41
N ARG A 91 -10.22 18.84 16.80
CA ARG A 91 -8.86 18.72 16.27
C ARG A 91 -7.87 18.74 17.43
N ILE A 92 -7.08 17.68 17.52
CA ILE A 92 -6.01 17.54 18.49
C ILE A 92 -4.89 18.52 18.12
N ASP A 93 -4.40 19.25 19.12
CA ASP A 93 -3.32 20.21 18.96
C ASP A 93 -2.02 19.53 18.50
N ASP A 94 -1.30 20.18 17.58
CA ASP A 94 -0.11 19.63 16.93
C ASP A 94 1.02 19.33 17.94
N PHE A 95 1.16 20.12 19.02
CA PHE A 95 2.14 19.84 20.07
C PHE A 95 1.83 18.54 20.81
N LEU A 96 0.55 18.27 21.07
CA LEU A 96 0.16 17.00 21.69
C LEU A 96 0.41 15.81 20.75
N VAL A 97 0.10 15.95 19.46
CA VAL A 97 0.40 14.91 18.45
C VAL A 97 1.90 14.61 18.41
N GLN A 98 2.75 15.63 18.30
CA GLN A 98 4.22 15.48 18.28
C GLN A 98 4.75 14.86 19.58
N LYS A 99 4.19 15.21 20.73
CA LYS A 99 4.58 14.62 22.01
C LYS A 99 4.27 13.13 22.07
N VAL A 100 3.09 12.72 21.57
CA VAL A 100 2.71 11.29 21.53
C VAL A 100 3.60 10.53 20.55
N ASP A 101 3.85 11.09 19.36
CA ASP A 101 4.77 10.50 18.37
C ASP A 101 6.17 10.25 18.96
N PHE A 102 6.73 11.26 19.64
CA PHE A 102 8.02 11.11 20.32
C PHE A 102 8.02 9.99 21.35
N LEU A 103 6.99 9.91 22.20
CA LEU A 103 6.88 8.86 23.22
C LEU A 103 6.75 7.46 22.58
N VAL A 104 5.98 7.32 21.49
CA VAL A 104 5.88 6.07 20.74
C VAL A 104 7.26 5.68 20.19
N GLY A 105 8.01 6.64 19.64
CA GLY A 105 9.39 6.41 19.18
C GLY A 105 10.31 5.86 20.27
N GLN A 106 10.27 6.44 21.47
CA GLN A 106 11.04 5.95 22.62
C GLN A 106 10.67 4.52 23.01
N ILE A 107 9.37 4.21 23.05
CA ILE A 107 8.89 2.85 23.37
C ILE A 107 9.36 1.84 22.32
N LEU A 108 9.31 2.18 21.03
CA LEU A 108 9.77 1.31 19.95
C LEU A 108 11.28 1.05 20.07
N GLU A 109 12.08 2.06 20.37
CA GLU A 109 13.53 1.91 20.60
C GLU A 109 13.83 0.97 21.78
N GLU A 110 13.11 1.11 22.89
CA GLU A 110 13.22 0.20 24.04
C GLU A 110 12.86 -1.25 23.66
N CYS A 111 11.78 -1.44 22.90
CA CYS A 111 11.38 -2.77 22.40
C CYS A 111 12.43 -3.39 21.49
N GLU A 112 13.03 -2.61 20.58
CA GLU A 112 14.13 -3.08 19.75
C GLU A 112 15.36 -3.47 20.58
N GLY A 113 15.70 -2.65 21.58
CA GLY A 113 16.80 -2.94 22.50
C GLY A 113 16.56 -4.20 23.33
N PHE A 114 15.31 -4.48 23.70
CA PHE A 114 14.90 -5.72 24.35
C PHE A 114 15.03 -6.93 23.41
N ALA A 115 14.54 -6.84 22.17
CA ALA A 115 14.55 -7.94 21.21
C ALA A 115 15.96 -8.34 20.72
N LYS A 116 16.95 -7.45 20.84
CA LYS A 116 18.36 -7.70 20.47
C LYS A 116 19.18 -8.38 21.58
N LYS A 117 18.62 -8.56 22.79
CA LYS A 117 19.25 -9.26 23.91
C LYS A 117 18.84 -10.73 23.93
#